data_AF-A0A4U3LWF1-F1
#
_entry.id   AF-A0A4U3LWF1-F1
#
_cell.length_a   1.000
_cell.length_b   1.000
_cell.length_c   1.000
_cell.angle_alpha   90.00
_cell.angle_beta   90.00
_cell.angle_gamma   90.00
#
_symmetry.space_group_name_H-M   'P 1'
#
loop_
_entity.id
_entity.type
_entity.pdbx_description
1 polymer ?
#
loop_
_entity_poly.entity_id
_entity_poly.type
_entity_poly.pdbx_seq_one_letter_code
_entity_poly.pdbx_strand_id
1 'polypeptide(L)'
;MSKKPSGYQKKVLTVLLVSFGFGGLLAQFSPMKSGGFSSWFDDSYVKASAESSKTKEPAPVKIEKKVKPLSYGQQVNQEIEKKQYDGHLDLPLELQTDAKWKDTAYGFGNVDKPNTIEINGCAIVSLAMVGSYMDHQEVTPLDVLAWAKNDFFMEGQGTAWSIFSAYAEMKGYNCQEIGDIETVAAFLKEGHPVIISVKPGYFTT
;
A
#
# COMPACT_ATOMS: atom_id res chain seq x y z
N MET A 1 -9.56 -27.36 -37.04
CA MET A 1 -8.96 -26.82 -35.81
C MET A 1 -8.62 -25.36 -36.04
N SER A 2 -9.28 -24.44 -35.32
CA SER A 2 -8.62 -23.27 -34.70
C SER A 2 -9.69 -22.52 -33.90
N LYS A 3 -9.68 -22.65 -32.57
CA LYS A 3 -10.48 -21.80 -31.70
C LYS A 3 -9.79 -20.45 -31.65
N LYS A 4 -10.47 -19.41 -32.13
CA LYS A 4 -10.05 -18.00 -31.97
C LYS A 4 -9.95 -17.70 -30.46
N PRO A 5 -8.88 -17.05 -29.96
CA PRO A 5 -8.79 -16.75 -28.55
C PRO A 5 -9.90 -15.76 -28.17
N SER A 6 -10.56 -16.07 -27.06
CA SER A 6 -11.57 -15.27 -26.38
C SER A 6 -11.06 -13.83 -26.20
N GLY A 7 -11.96 -12.86 -26.41
CA GLY A 7 -11.64 -11.43 -26.38
C GLY A 7 -10.92 -11.01 -25.10
N TYR A 8 -9.84 -10.25 -25.29
CA TYR A 8 -9.14 -9.53 -24.23
C TYR A 8 -10.11 -8.48 -23.65
N GLN A 9 -10.70 -8.74 -22.49
CA GLN A 9 -11.41 -7.71 -21.74
C GLN A 9 -10.35 -6.73 -21.22
N LYS A 10 -10.43 -5.45 -21.61
CA LYS A 10 -9.49 -4.43 -21.14
C LYS A 10 -9.70 -4.21 -19.64
N LYS A 11 -8.64 -4.39 -18.86
CA LYS A 11 -8.57 -4.14 -17.41
C LYS A 11 -8.87 -2.68 -17.10
N VAL A 12 -9.69 -2.37 -16.09
CA VAL A 12 -10.07 -0.99 -15.71
C VAL A 12 -9.39 -0.59 -14.39
N LEU A 13 -8.62 0.50 -14.41
CA LEU A 13 -8.13 1.24 -13.24
C LEU A 13 -9.06 2.44 -13.02
N THR A 14 -9.69 2.53 -11.85
CA THR A 14 -10.60 3.63 -11.55
C THR A 14 -10.01 4.52 -10.46
N VAL A 15 -10.15 5.84 -10.60
CA VAL A 15 -9.58 6.82 -9.67
C VAL A 15 -10.62 7.86 -9.28
N LEU A 16 -10.70 8.18 -7.98
CA LEU A 16 -11.65 9.15 -7.42
C LEU A 16 -10.91 10.28 -6.72
N LEU A 17 -11.08 11.51 -7.22
CA LEU A 17 -10.72 12.73 -6.50
C LEU A 17 -11.92 13.22 -5.69
N VAL A 18 -11.95 12.92 -4.38
CA VAL A 18 -12.99 13.47 -3.51
C VAL A 18 -12.63 14.90 -3.13
N SER A 19 -13.27 15.87 -3.77
CA SER A 19 -13.07 17.29 -3.50
C SER A 19 -14.18 17.90 -2.63
N PHE A 20 -14.78 17.14 -1.72
CA PHE A 20 -15.85 17.67 -0.86
C PHE A 20 -15.37 18.08 0.54
N GLY A 21 -15.63 19.35 0.89
CA GLY A 21 -15.83 19.75 2.28
C GLY A 21 -17.15 19.18 2.79
N PHE A 22 -17.22 19.01 4.11
CA PHE A 22 -18.27 18.34 4.88
C PHE A 22 -18.13 16.81 5.04
N GLY A 23 -17.64 16.45 6.22
CA GLY A 23 -17.67 15.11 6.76
C GLY A 23 -19.11 14.64 6.97
N GLY A 24 -19.39 13.41 6.57
CA GLY A 24 -20.70 12.80 6.80
C GLY A 24 -20.85 11.39 6.23
N LEU A 25 -20.14 11.02 5.18
CA LEU A 25 -20.46 9.80 4.43
C LEU A 25 -19.36 8.72 4.35
N LEU A 26 -18.34 8.76 5.21
CA LEU A 26 -17.37 7.65 5.33
C LEU A 26 -17.61 6.76 6.57
N ALA A 27 -18.53 7.14 7.46
CA ALA A 27 -18.81 6.38 8.69
C ALA A 27 -19.54 5.05 8.45
N GLN A 28 -20.19 4.85 7.29
CA GLN A 28 -21.03 3.68 7.03
C GLN A 28 -20.30 2.51 6.35
N PHE A 29 -19.01 2.68 5.99
CA PHE A 29 -18.17 1.62 5.43
C PHE A 29 -17.18 1.01 6.44
N SER A 30 -17.38 1.26 7.74
CA SER A 30 -16.49 0.75 8.80
C SER A 30 -17.24 -0.06 9.85
N PRO A 31 -16.95 -1.36 9.96
CA PRO A 31 -16.74 -1.99 11.24
C PRO A 31 -15.23 -2.09 11.46
N MET A 32 -14.56 -0.97 11.75
CA MET A 32 -13.25 -1.06 12.41
C MET A 32 -13.52 -1.54 13.83
N LYS A 33 -13.13 -2.79 14.11
CA LYS A 33 -13.09 -3.30 15.47
C LYS A 33 -12.11 -2.43 16.24
N SER A 34 -12.62 -1.68 17.21
CA SER A 34 -11.84 -0.88 18.16
C SER A 34 -11.01 -1.81 19.06
N GLY A 35 -9.88 -2.29 18.54
CA GLY A 35 -8.82 -2.90 19.32
C GLY A 35 -7.91 -1.79 19.85
N GLY A 36 -8.11 -1.39 21.10
CA GLY A 36 -7.33 -0.33 21.74
C GLY A 36 -5.83 -0.61 21.72
N PHE A 37 -5.06 0.41 21.32
CA PHE A 37 -3.59 0.44 21.25
C PHE A 37 -2.86 0.38 22.61
N SER A 38 -3.55 0.00 23.69
CA SER A 38 -3.03 0.07 25.07
C SER A 38 -2.59 -1.28 25.65
N SER A 39 -2.85 -2.42 25.00
CA SER A 39 -2.57 -3.75 25.57
C SER A 39 -1.28 -4.40 25.07
N TRP A 40 -0.43 -3.68 24.33
CA TRP A 40 0.76 -4.25 23.69
C TRP A 40 2.10 -3.63 24.06
N PHE A 41 2.11 -2.63 24.94
CA PHE A 41 3.34 -2.21 25.62
C PHE A 41 3.44 -2.94 26.95
N ASP A 42 4.00 -4.15 26.92
CA ASP A 42 4.44 -4.85 28.12
C ASP A 42 5.89 -4.46 28.44
N ASP A 43 6.08 -4.02 29.67
CA ASP A 43 7.23 -3.27 30.21
C ASP A 43 8.42 -4.19 30.54
N SER A 44 8.82 -5.05 29.59
CA SER A 44 9.89 -6.04 29.81
C SER A 44 11.15 -5.81 28.97
N TYR A 45 11.19 -4.77 28.12
CA TYR A 45 12.31 -4.56 27.18
C TYR A 45 13.32 -3.47 27.60
N VAL A 46 13.14 -2.79 28.73
CA VAL A 46 14.03 -1.70 29.17
C VAL A 46 15.04 -2.13 30.25
N LYS A 47 14.99 -3.37 30.75
CA LYS A 47 15.78 -3.79 31.93
C LYS A 47 16.86 -4.85 31.69
N ALA A 48 17.39 -4.97 30.47
CA ALA A 48 18.42 -5.97 30.15
C ALA A 48 19.62 -5.43 29.34
N SER A 49 20.01 -4.16 29.54
CA SER A 49 21.24 -3.61 28.94
C SER A 49 22.26 -3.10 29.97
N ALA A 50 22.18 -3.57 31.21
CA ALA A 50 23.24 -3.41 32.20
C ALA A 50 23.79 -4.79 32.56
N GLU A 51 25.11 -4.92 32.46
CA GLU A 51 25.96 -5.99 33.01
C GLU A 51 26.42 -7.13 32.07
N SER A 52 27.66 -6.94 31.59
CA SER A 52 28.82 -7.83 31.81
C SER A 52 29.18 -8.87 30.73
N SER A 53 30.31 -8.56 30.11
CA SER A 53 31.23 -9.41 29.35
C SER A 53 31.89 -10.53 30.20
N LYS A 54 32.00 -11.76 29.66
CA LYS A 54 33.21 -12.60 29.67
C LYS A 54 33.05 -13.91 28.87
N THR A 55 34.12 -14.28 28.17
CA THR A 55 34.33 -15.36 27.18
C THR A 55 34.28 -16.79 27.75
N LYS A 56 33.69 -17.75 26.98
CA LYS A 56 34.18 -19.13 26.69
C LYS A 56 33.20 -19.88 25.76
N GLU A 57 33.71 -20.49 24.68
CA GLU A 57 33.05 -21.50 23.81
C GLU A 57 33.75 -22.88 24.02
N PRO A 58 33.26 -24.04 23.51
CA PRO A 58 31.97 -24.33 22.85
C PRO A 58 31.29 -25.68 23.26
N ALA A 59 29.99 -25.83 22.93
CA ALA A 59 29.33 -27.11 22.60
C ALA A 59 28.01 -26.80 21.84
N PRO A 60 27.54 -27.67 20.91
CA PRO A 60 26.68 -27.25 19.80
C PRO A 60 25.23 -27.07 20.25
N VAL A 61 24.78 -25.80 20.31
CA VAL A 61 23.39 -25.46 20.57
C VAL A 61 22.63 -25.44 19.24
N LYS A 62 21.60 -26.30 19.13
CA LYS A 62 20.59 -26.21 18.07
C LYS A 62 20.03 -24.79 18.06
N ILE A 63 20.31 -24.03 17.01
CA ILE A 63 19.74 -22.70 16.80
C ILE A 63 18.28 -22.92 16.37
N GLU A 64 17.37 -22.92 17.34
CA GLU A 64 15.97 -22.62 17.06
C GLU A 64 15.92 -21.18 16.53
N LYS A 65 15.71 -21.02 15.23
CA LYS A 65 15.51 -19.71 14.61
C LYS A 65 14.26 -19.11 15.25
N LYS A 66 14.45 -18.15 16.16
CA LYS A 66 13.37 -17.29 16.67
C LYS A 66 12.81 -16.52 15.47
N VAL A 67 11.75 -17.03 14.87
CA VAL A 67 11.10 -16.41 13.71
C VAL A 67 10.59 -15.05 14.16
N LYS A 68 11.05 -13.98 13.50
CA LYS A 68 10.55 -12.63 13.78
C LYS A 68 9.03 -12.62 13.56
N PRO A 69 8.25 -11.96 14.43
CA PRO A 69 6.81 -11.86 14.20
C PRO A 69 6.56 -11.16 12.86
N LEU A 70 5.53 -11.62 12.14
CA LEU A 70 5.10 -11.04 10.87
C LEU A 70 4.81 -9.55 11.05
N SER A 71 5.18 -8.72 10.08
CA SER A 71 4.75 -7.32 10.05
C SER A 71 3.23 -7.23 9.87
N TYR A 72 2.63 -6.09 10.20
CA TYR A 72 1.18 -5.88 10.00
C TYR A 72 0.76 -6.14 8.55
N GLY A 73 1.50 -5.60 7.58
CA GLY A 73 1.25 -5.84 6.16
C GLY A 73 1.31 -7.32 5.79
N GLN A 74 2.29 -8.06 6.32
CA GLN A 74 2.40 -9.50 6.08
C GLN A 74 1.24 -10.30 6.71
N GLN A 75 0.79 -9.91 7.91
CA GLN A 75 -0.36 -10.55 8.55
C GLN A 75 -1.62 -10.36 7.71
N VAL A 76 -1.91 -9.13 7.29
CA VAL A 76 -3.07 -8.82 6.45
C VAL A 76 -3.01 -9.55 5.10
N ASN A 77 -1.85 -9.58 4.46
CA ASN A 77 -1.70 -10.28 3.17
C ASN A 77 -1.93 -11.79 3.30
N GLN A 78 -1.51 -12.42 4.40
CA GLN A 78 -1.84 -13.83 4.67
C GLN A 78 -3.34 -14.06 4.88
N GLU A 79 -4.06 -13.10 5.46
CA GLU A 79 -5.51 -13.18 5.64
C GLU A 79 -6.26 -13.01 4.31
N ILE A 80 -5.76 -12.11 3.45
CA ILE A 80 -6.27 -11.93 2.08
C ILE A 80 -6.07 -13.22 1.27
N GLU A 81 -4.87 -13.81 1.30
CA GLU A 81 -4.59 -15.10 0.63
C GLU A 81 -5.49 -16.24 1.12
N LYS A 82 -5.83 -16.23 2.41
CA LYS A 82 -6.76 -17.21 3.03
C LYS A 82 -8.23 -16.90 2.76
N LYS A 83 -8.54 -15.83 2.03
CA LYS A 83 -9.91 -15.37 1.73
C LYS A 83 -10.73 -15.13 3.01
N GLN A 84 -10.09 -14.55 4.02
CA GLN A 84 -10.71 -14.28 5.32
C GLN A 84 -11.74 -13.12 5.26
N TYR A 85 -11.70 -12.33 4.18
CA TYR A 85 -12.51 -11.14 3.97
C TYR A 85 -13.55 -11.37 2.85
N ASP A 86 -14.82 -11.53 3.21
CA ASP A 86 -15.91 -11.76 2.23
C ASP A 86 -16.33 -10.47 1.52
N GLY A 87 -16.51 -10.53 0.20
CA GLY A 87 -16.87 -9.37 -0.63
C GLY A 87 -15.74 -8.36 -0.88
N HIS A 88 -14.48 -8.73 -0.59
CA HIS A 88 -13.31 -7.91 -0.87
C HIS A 88 -12.59 -8.34 -2.15
N LEU A 89 -11.84 -7.41 -2.76
CA LEU A 89 -10.87 -7.76 -3.79
C LEU A 89 -9.62 -8.32 -3.13
N ASP A 90 -9.02 -9.36 -3.71
CA ASP A 90 -7.77 -9.98 -3.26
C ASP A 90 -6.54 -9.07 -3.57
N LEU A 91 -6.62 -7.79 -3.20
CA LEU A 91 -5.62 -6.76 -3.47
C LEU A 91 -4.61 -6.70 -2.31
N PRO A 92 -3.31 -6.91 -2.55
CA PRO A 92 -2.33 -6.94 -1.47
C PRO A 92 -2.24 -5.57 -0.78
N LEU A 93 -2.05 -5.60 0.54
CA LEU A 93 -1.73 -4.42 1.33
C LEU A 93 -0.23 -4.17 1.27
N GLU A 94 0.13 -2.99 0.78
CA GLU A 94 1.49 -2.44 0.87
C GLU A 94 1.46 -1.10 1.59
N LEU A 95 2.28 -0.96 2.63
CA LEU A 95 2.35 0.25 3.43
C LEU A 95 3.43 1.17 2.89
N GLN A 96 3.10 2.46 2.72
CA GLN A 96 4.07 3.47 2.31
C GLN A 96 5.28 3.55 3.26
N THR A 97 5.05 3.29 4.54
CA THR A 97 6.05 3.30 5.62
C THR A 97 6.77 1.96 5.81
N ASP A 98 6.57 0.98 4.91
CA ASP A 98 7.25 -0.32 5.03
C ASP A 98 8.77 -0.16 4.85
N ALA A 99 9.53 -0.81 5.73
CA ALA A 99 10.99 -0.76 5.76
C ALA A 99 11.65 -1.25 4.45
N LYS A 100 10.94 -2.02 3.61
CA LYS A 100 11.40 -2.44 2.28
C LYS A 100 11.73 -1.27 1.35
N TRP A 101 11.04 -0.13 1.49
CA TRP A 101 11.18 0.98 0.53
C TRP A 101 11.03 2.38 1.12
N LYS A 102 10.53 2.55 2.34
CA LYS A 102 10.23 3.87 2.93
C LYS A 102 11.38 4.88 2.80
N ASP A 103 12.63 4.41 2.91
CA ASP A 103 13.84 5.24 2.88
C ASP A 103 14.38 5.48 1.45
N THR A 104 13.72 4.93 0.42
CA THR A 104 14.13 5.09 -0.98
C THR A 104 13.85 6.50 -1.45
N ALA A 105 14.84 7.14 -2.07
CA ALA A 105 14.74 8.50 -2.57
C ALA A 105 13.65 8.63 -3.66
N TYR A 106 12.78 9.61 -3.50
CA TYR A 106 11.77 9.98 -4.49
C TYR A 106 11.40 11.45 -4.33
N GLY A 107 11.88 12.27 -5.28
CA GLY A 107 11.78 13.72 -5.28
C GLY A 107 13.10 14.44 -5.01
N PHE A 108 13.06 15.77 -5.14
CA PHE A 108 14.20 16.69 -4.98
C PHE A 108 13.74 18.01 -4.31
N GLY A 109 14.68 18.88 -3.94
CA GLY A 109 14.37 20.24 -3.46
C GLY A 109 14.28 20.41 -1.94
N ASN A 110 14.27 19.33 -1.15
CA ASN A 110 14.26 19.44 0.31
C ASN A 110 15.67 19.23 0.90
N VAL A 111 16.20 20.26 1.56
CA VAL A 111 17.52 20.27 2.20
C VAL A 111 17.48 19.80 3.66
N ASP A 112 16.32 19.90 4.32
CA ASP A 112 16.18 19.61 5.75
C ASP A 112 15.73 18.17 6.00
N LYS A 113 14.97 17.58 5.08
CA LYS A 113 14.53 16.18 5.13
C LYS A 113 14.65 15.53 3.75
N PRO A 114 15.16 14.29 3.66
CA PRO A 114 15.25 13.60 2.38
C PRO A 114 13.84 13.34 1.84
N ASN A 115 13.64 13.64 0.56
CA ASN A 115 12.43 13.25 -0.15
C ASN A 115 12.47 11.75 -0.44
N THR A 116 11.54 11.00 0.14
CA THR A 116 11.49 9.54 0.05
C THR A 116 10.10 9.02 -0.31
N ILE A 117 9.99 7.72 -0.58
CA ILE A 117 8.68 7.05 -0.74
C ILE A 117 7.81 7.24 0.49
N GLU A 118 8.37 7.22 1.71
CA GLU A 118 7.61 7.45 2.96
C GLU A 118 6.80 8.76 2.91
N ILE A 119 7.38 9.79 2.32
CA ILE A 119 6.81 11.15 2.30
C ILE A 119 5.95 11.35 1.04
N ASN A 120 6.48 10.99 -0.14
CA ASN A 120 5.92 11.42 -1.42
C ASN A 120 5.23 10.28 -2.20
N GLY A 121 5.45 9.03 -1.82
CA GLY A 121 5.14 7.83 -2.60
C GLY A 121 3.73 7.27 -2.46
N CYS A 122 2.73 8.04 -2.04
CA CYS A 122 1.37 7.52 -1.82
C CYS A 122 0.79 6.91 -3.12
N ALA A 123 0.88 7.62 -4.23
CA ALA A 123 0.46 7.13 -5.54
C ALA A 123 1.32 5.95 -6.03
N ILE A 124 2.63 5.97 -5.78
CA ILE A 124 3.55 4.88 -6.14
C ILE A 124 3.13 3.57 -5.48
N VAL A 125 2.82 3.60 -4.19
CA VAL A 125 2.41 2.43 -3.41
C VAL A 125 1.01 1.97 -3.80
N SER A 126 0.07 2.91 -4.02
CA SER A 126 -1.28 2.56 -4.54
C SER A 126 -1.23 1.86 -5.89
N LEU A 127 -0.39 2.34 -6.82
CA LEU A 127 -0.21 1.71 -8.14
C LEU A 127 0.46 0.34 -8.06
N ALA A 128 1.33 0.10 -7.08
CA ALA A 128 1.93 -1.21 -6.84
C ALA A 128 0.86 -2.24 -6.40
N MET A 129 -0.02 -1.86 -5.47
CA MET A 129 -1.13 -2.72 -5.04
C MET A 129 -2.12 -3.01 -6.18
N VAL A 130 -2.54 -1.98 -6.92
CA VAL A 130 -3.45 -2.16 -8.06
C VAL A 130 -2.78 -2.94 -9.18
N GLY A 131 -1.53 -2.64 -9.50
CA GLY A 131 -0.75 -3.38 -10.49
C GLY A 131 -0.68 -4.87 -10.15
N SER A 132 -0.42 -5.18 -8.88
CA SER A 132 -0.33 -6.56 -8.41
C SER A 132 -1.64 -7.32 -8.56
N TYR A 133 -2.74 -6.69 -8.12
CA TYR A 133 -4.08 -7.25 -8.24
C TYR A 133 -4.49 -7.46 -9.71
N MET A 134 -4.34 -6.43 -10.53
CA MET A 134 -4.81 -6.44 -11.91
C MET A 134 -3.99 -7.42 -12.75
N ASP A 135 -2.68 -7.55 -12.53
CA ASP A 135 -1.81 -8.45 -13.30
C ASP A 135 -1.65 -9.85 -12.74
N HIS A 136 -2.20 -10.14 -11.56
CA HIS A 136 -2.05 -11.42 -10.88
C HIS A 136 -0.58 -11.83 -10.70
N GLN A 137 0.28 -10.86 -10.45
CA GLN A 137 1.71 -11.03 -10.18
C GLN A 137 2.17 -9.94 -9.20
N GLU A 138 3.26 -10.16 -8.48
CA GLU A 138 3.79 -9.12 -7.59
C GLU A 138 4.31 -7.92 -8.40
N VAL A 139 3.85 -6.73 -8.02
CA VAL A 139 4.37 -5.43 -8.47
C VAL A 139 4.69 -4.63 -7.21
N THR A 140 5.96 -4.33 -6.98
CA THR A 140 6.40 -3.62 -5.77
C THR A 140 6.40 -2.09 -5.97
N PRO A 141 6.37 -1.30 -4.88
CA PRO A 141 6.57 0.15 -4.97
C PRO A 141 7.88 0.54 -5.67
N LEU A 142 8.93 -0.29 -5.56
CA LEU A 142 10.20 -0.04 -6.25
C LEU A 142 10.09 -0.25 -7.77
N ASP A 143 9.27 -1.19 -8.23
CA ASP A 143 9.02 -1.41 -9.67
C ASP A 143 8.29 -0.21 -10.28
N VAL A 144 7.27 0.30 -9.58
CA VAL A 144 6.54 1.50 -10.01
C VAL A 144 7.45 2.72 -9.98
N LEU A 145 8.25 2.90 -8.93
CA LEU A 145 9.21 4.01 -8.84
C LEU A 145 10.30 3.91 -9.93
N ALA A 146 10.77 2.72 -10.27
CA ALA A 146 11.79 2.55 -11.32
C ALA A 146 11.28 3.00 -12.70
N TRP A 147 9.99 2.78 -12.97
CA TRP A 147 9.32 3.30 -14.16
C TRP A 147 9.07 4.82 -14.06
N ALA A 148 8.46 5.28 -12.97
CA ALA A 148 8.03 6.67 -12.79
C ALA A 148 9.19 7.65 -12.61
N LYS A 149 10.31 7.18 -12.04
CA LYS A 149 11.46 7.98 -11.61
C LYS A 149 10.98 9.21 -10.82
N ASN A 150 11.48 10.40 -11.15
CA ASN A 150 11.00 11.66 -10.61
C ASN A 150 10.09 12.41 -11.60
N ASP A 151 9.65 11.78 -12.70
CA ASP A 151 8.92 12.44 -13.78
C ASP A 151 7.52 12.93 -13.34
N PHE A 152 6.99 12.31 -12.27
CA PHE A 152 5.73 12.66 -11.64
C PHE A 152 5.89 13.32 -10.27
N PHE A 153 7.12 13.61 -9.82
CA PHE A 153 7.31 14.29 -8.55
C PHE A 153 6.91 15.77 -8.65
N MET A 154 6.17 16.25 -7.66
CA MET A 154 5.84 17.66 -7.51
C MET A 154 6.28 18.15 -6.13
N GLU A 155 7.16 19.16 -6.13
CA GLU A 155 7.67 19.75 -4.90
C GLU A 155 6.52 20.28 -4.02
N GLY A 156 6.52 19.87 -2.75
CA GLY A 156 5.47 20.21 -1.77
C GLY A 156 4.13 19.48 -1.94
N GLN A 157 3.95 18.68 -3.00
CA GLN A 157 2.69 17.97 -3.28
C GLN A 157 2.86 16.45 -3.36
N GLY A 158 4.09 15.95 -3.44
CA GLY A 158 4.40 14.53 -3.55
C GLY A 158 4.34 14.05 -5.00
N THR A 159 3.27 13.36 -5.38
CA THR A 159 3.13 12.79 -6.73
C THR A 159 2.01 13.46 -7.52
N ALA A 160 2.29 13.82 -8.77
CA ALA A 160 1.33 14.35 -9.74
C ALA A 160 0.21 13.34 -10.04
N TRP A 161 -1.02 13.85 -10.10
CA TRP A 161 -2.20 13.05 -10.44
C TRP A 161 -2.10 12.37 -11.82
N SER A 162 -1.39 12.99 -12.77
CA SER A 162 -1.14 12.45 -14.11
C SER A 162 -0.45 11.08 -14.11
N ILE A 163 0.15 10.65 -12.99
CA ILE A 163 0.76 9.32 -12.88
C ILE A 163 -0.25 8.20 -13.12
N PHE A 164 -1.52 8.36 -12.70
CA PHE A 164 -2.50 7.28 -12.78
C PHE A 164 -2.88 6.97 -14.23
N SER A 165 -3.16 8.01 -15.02
CA SER A 165 -3.46 7.84 -16.44
C SER A 165 -2.23 7.36 -17.23
N ALA A 166 -1.04 7.88 -16.93
CA ALA A 166 0.20 7.45 -17.57
C ALA A 166 0.55 5.99 -17.24
N TYR A 167 0.35 5.56 -16.00
CA TYR A 167 0.58 4.18 -15.59
C TYR A 167 -0.43 3.24 -16.25
N ALA A 168 -1.71 3.62 -16.29
CA ALA A 168 -2.73 2.84 -17.00
C ALA A 168 -2.38 2.68 -18.48
N GLU A 169 -1.97 3.74 -19.17
CA GLU A 169 -1.55 3.68 -20.57
C GLU A 169 -0.37 2.71 -20.76
N MET A 170 0.67 2.84 -19.93
CA MET A 170 1.85 1.96 -19.99
C MET A 170 1.47 0.48 -19.79
N LYS A 171 0.52 0.19 -18.89
CA LYS A 171 0.05 -1.17 -18.61
C LYS A 171 -1.03 -1.66 -19.58
N GLY A 172 -1.55 -0.80 -20.45
CA GLY A 172 -2.70 -1.11 -21.31
C GLY A 172 -4.04 -1.24 -20.56
N TYR A 173 -4.16 -0.61 -19.38
CA TYR A 173 -5.40 -0.51 -18.63
C TYR A 173 -6.28 0.63 -19.18
N ASN A 174 -7.58 0.55 -18.94
CA ASN A 174 -8.50 1.66 -19.09
C ASN A 174 -8.50 2.48 -17.79
N CYS A 175 -8.19 3.77 -17.84
CA CYS A 175 -8.27 4.64 -16.67
C CYS A 175 -9.59 5.40 -16.67
N GLN A 176 -10.37 5.31 -15.61
CA GLN A 176 -11.59 6.12 -15.45
C GLN A 176 -11.51 6.99 -14.20
N GLU A 177 -11.73 8.28 -14.37
CA GLU A 177 -12.01 9.16 -13.25
C GLU A 177 -13.50 9.11 -12.91
N ILE A 178 -13.79 8.88 -11.63
CA ILE A 178 -15.14 8.95 -11.07
C ILE A 178 -15.21 10.16 -10.14
N GLY A 179 -16.40 10.78 -10.03
CA GLY A 179 -16.61 12.00 -9.24
C GLY A 179 -17.49 11.80 -8.01
N ASP A 180 -18.09 10.63 -7.85
CA ASP A 180 -19.10 10.32 -6.84
C ASP A 180 -18.75 9.02 -6.09
N ILE A 181 -18.98 9.00 -4.77
CA ILE A 181 -18.62 7.85 -3.94
C ILE A 181 -19.62 6.69 -4.16
N GLU A 182 -20.81 7.02 -4.64
CA GLU A 182 -21.91 6.10 -4.91
C GLU A 182 -21.57 5.11 -6.02
N THR A 183 -20.72 5.49 -6.99
CA THR A 183 -20.29 4.60 -8.07
C THR A 183 -19.17 3.65 -7.66
N VAL A 184 -18.42 3.96 -6.60
CA VAL A 184 -17.31 3.12 -6.11
C VAL A 184 -17.78 1.71 -5.82
N ALA A 185 -18.93 1.55 -5.16
CA ALA A 185 -19.47 0.25 -4.82
C ALA A 185 -19.83 -0.59 -6.07
N ALA A 186 -20.20 0.05 -7.18
CA ALA A 186 -20.46 -0.65 -8.44
C ALA A 186 -19.16 -1.16 -9.07
N PHE A 187 -18.13 -0.32 -9.16
CA PHE A 187 -16.81 -0.72 -9.67
C PHE A 187 -16.20 -1.86 -8.85
N LEU A 188 -16.26 -1.78 -7.52
CA LEU A 188 -15.75 -2.83 -6.65
C LEU A 188 -16.49 -4.16 -6.84
N LYS A 189 -17.82 -4.13 -7.04
CA LYS A 189 -18.61 -5.35 -7.35
C LYS A 189 -18.25 -5.99 -8.68
N GLU A 190 -17.79 -5.20 -9.64
CA GLU A 190 -17.31 -5.68 -10.95
C GLU A 190 -15.84 -6.13 -10.92
N GLY A 191 -15.17 -6.05 -9.77
CA GLY A 191 -13.76 -6.43 -9.64
C GLY A 191 -12.78 -5.34 -10.08
N HIS A 192 -13.23 -4.08 -10.14
CA HIS A 192 -12.40 -2.95 -10.53
C HIS A 192 -11.91 -2.21 -9.28
N PRO A 193 -10.58 -2.20 -9.01
CA PRO A 193 -10.04 -1.48 -7.88
C PRO A 193 -10.17 0.03 -8.08
N VAL A 194 -10.44 0.74 -6.98
CA VAL A 194 -10.60 2.19 -6.97
C VAL A 194 -9.53 2.82 -6.09
N ILE A 195 -8.73 3.72 -6.66
CA ILE A 195 -7.80 4.57 -5.90
C ILE A 195 -8.54 5.84 -5.47
N ILE A 196 -8.52 6.14 -4.18
CA ILE A 196 -9.20 7.31 -3.61
C ILE A 196 -8.17 8.27 -3.04
N SER A 197 -8.28 9.55 -3.42
CA SER A 197 -7.56 10.64 -2.76
C SER A 197 -8.48 11.35 -1.77
N VAL A 198 -7.98 11.56 -0.55
CA VAL A 198 -8.69 12.24 0.52
C VAL A 198 -7.90 13.45 1.01
N LYS A 199 -8.61 14.52 1.35
CA LYS A 199 -8.02 15.70 1.98
C LYS A 199 -7.64 15.40 3.45
N PRO A 200 -6.73 16.20 4.04
CA PRO A 200 -6.48 16.19 5.49
C PRO A 200 -7.78 16.20 6.29
N GLY A 201 -7.83 15.40 7.35
CA GLY A 201 -8.99 15.13 8.18
C GLY A 201 -8.83 13.85 8.99
N TYR A 202 -9.80 12.94 8.86
CA TYR A 202 -9.83 11.71 9.67
C TYR A 202 -8.71 10.71 9.32
N PHE A 203 -8.32 10.65 8.05
CA PHE A 203 -7.35 9.67 7.53
C PHE A 203 -5.93 10.20 7.40
N THR A 204 -5.77 11.52 7.29
CA THR A 204 -4.50 12.20 7.04
C THR A 204 -4.47 13.50 7.84
N THR A 205 -3.32 13.91 8.38
CA THR A 205 -3.18 15.10 9.25
C THR A 205 -2.62 16.30 8.52
#